data_AF-A0A847P345-F1
#
_entry.id   AF-A0A847P345-F1
#
_cell.length_a   1.000
_cell.length_b   1.000
_cell.length_c   1.000
_cell.angle_alpha   90.00
_cell.angle_beta   90.00
_cell.angle_gamma   90.00
#
_symmetry.space_group_name_H-M   'P 1'
#
loop_
_entity.id
_entity.type
_entity.pdbx_description
1 polymer ?
#
loop_
_entity_poly.entity_id
_entity_poly.type
_entity_poly.pdbx_seq_one_letter_code
_entity_poly.pdbx_strand_id
1 'polypeptide(L)'
;MLETKTKIWEKEILEKGRKEGREEGKAEGIVEGFEKGIKKGIEKGIKQGIDMGLEKTAINMIKIGETDSKIGLCTGLSIEQIEQLRIRIQKENR
;
A
#
# COMPACT_ATOMS: atom_id res chain seq x y z
N MET A 1 -34.37 -42.97 -26.64
CA MET A 1 -32.93 -43.26 -26.45
C MET A 1 -32.00 -42.16 -26.97
N LEU A 2 -32.30 -41.50 -28.09
CA LEU A 2 -31.50 -40.37 -28.60
C LEU A 2 -31.73 -39.08 -27.78
N GLU A 3 -32.98 -38.72 -27.50
CA GLU A 3 -33.33 -37.52 -26.70
C GLU A 3 -32.73 -37.51 -25.29
N THR A 4 -32.60 -38.68 -24.67
CA THR A 4 -31.98 -38.84 -23.35
C THR A 4 -30.48 -38.60 -23.38
N LYS A 5 -29.79 -38.99 -24.47
CA LYS A 5 -28.36 -38.72 -24.65
C LYS A 5 -28.11 -37.24 -24.90
N THR A 6 -28.96 -36.58 -25.69
CA THR A 6 -28.86 -35.14 -25.96
C THR A 6 -28.99 -34.31 -24.68
N LYS A 7 -29.99 -34.61 -23.83
CA LYS A 7 -30.18 -33.93 -22.54
C LYS A 7 -29.01 -34.13 -21.56
N ILE A 8 -28.35 -35.30 -21.60
CA ILE A 8 -27.16 -35.56 -20.77
C ILE A 8 -25.99 -34.70 -21.25
N TRP A 9 -25.74 -34.64 -22.55
CA TRP A 9 -24.70 -33.80 -23.14
C TRP A 9 -24.92 -32.31 -22.87
N GLU A 10 -26.14 -31.80 -23.02
CA GLU A 10 -26.46 -30.39 -22.69
C GLU A 10 -26.15 -30.06 -21.22
N LYS A 11 -26.49 -30.97 -20.31
CA LYS A 11 -26.22 -30.82 -18.88
C LYS A 11 -24.71 -30.84 -18.59
N GLU A 12 -23.95 -31.73 -19.21
CA GLU A 12 -22.50 -31.82 -19.06
C GLU A 12 -21.79 -30.57 -19.58
N ILE A 13 -22.23 -30.05 -20.75
CA ILE A 13 -21.68 -28.81 -21.32
C ILE A 13 -21.96 -27.62 -20.40
N LEU A 14 -23.20 -27.51 -19.88
CA LEU A 14 -23.56 -26.44 -18.95
C LEU A 14 -22.77 -26.52 -17.64
N GLU A 15 -22.61 -27.73 -17.09
CA GLU A 15 -21.84 -27.93 -15.87
C GLU A 15 -20.35 -27.62 -16.07
N LYS A 16 -19.79 -28.02 -17.22
CA LYS A 16 -18.42 -27.71 -17.60
C LYS A 16 -18.21 -26.20 -17.77
N GLY A 17 -19.08 -25.52 -18.52
CA GLY A 17 -19.02 -24.06 -18.69
C GLY A 17 -19.16 -23.31 -17.37
N ARG A 18 -20.03 -23.77 -16.46
CA ARG A 18 -20.15 -23.19 -15.11
C ARG A 18 -18.89 -23.41 -14.28
N LYS A 19 -18.26 -24.58 -14.39
CA LYS A 19 -17.03 -24.90 -13.67
C LYS A 19 -15.86 -24.05 -14.19
N GLU A 20 -15.70 -23.99 -15.50
CA GLU A 20 -14.66 -23.18 -16.17
C GLU A 20 -14.82 -21.70 -15.83
N GLY A 21 -16.00 -21.11 -15.99
CA GLY A 21 -16.24 -19.70 -15.66
C GLY A 21 -16.02 -19.39 -14.16
N ARG A 22 -16.26 -20.36 -13.26
CA ARG A 22 -15.96 -20.20 -11.84
C ARG A 22 -14.47 -20.26 -11.54
N GLU A 23 -13.75 -21.16 -12.21
CA GLU A 23 -12.30 -21.29 -12.07
C GLU A 23 -11.59 -20.06 -12.63
N GLU A 24 -12.00 -19.58 -13.80
CA GLU A 24 -11.51 -18.36 -14.42
C GLU A 24 -11.78 -17.13 -13.56
N GLY A 25 -13.04 -16.89 -13.15
CA GLY A 25 -13.36 -15.74 -12.29
C GLY A 25 -12.65 -15.78 -10.93
N LYS A 26 -12.36 -16.97 -10.39
CA LYS A 26 -11.55 -17.11 -9.17
C LYS A 26 -10.07 -16.78 -9.45
N ALA A 27 -9.52 -17.25 -10.56
CA ALA A 27 -8.15 -16.97 -10.94
C ALA A 27 -7.95 -15.47 -11.18
N GLU A 28 -8.82 -14.83 -11.95
CA GLU A 28 -8.82 -13.39 -12.19
C GLU A 28 -8.93 -12.59 -10.89
N GLY A 29 -9.89 -12.95 -10.02
CA GLY A 29 -10.08 -12.27 -8.74
C GLY A 29 -8.87 -12.38 -7.81
N ILE A 30 -8.14 -13.50 -7.83
CA ILE A 30 -6.90 -13.68 -7.05
C ILE A 30 -5.79 -12.79 -7.62
N VAL A 31 -5.59 -12.81 -8.94
CA VAL A 31 -4.54 -12.01 -9.60
C VAL A 31 -4.79 -10.52 -9.35
N GLU A 32 -6.00 -10.04 -9.64
CA GLU A 32 -6.35 -8.63 -9.48
C GLU A 32 -6.28 -8.19 -8.01
N GLY A 33 -6.77 -9.03 -7.09
CA GLY A 33 -6.71 -8.77 -5.66
C GLY A 33 -5.28 -8.68 -5.15
N PHE A 34 -4.40 -9.59 -5.59
CA PHE A 34 -3.00 -9.63 -5.20
C PHE A 34 -2.23 -8.42 -5.75
N GLU A 35 -2.37 -8.12 -7.04
CA GLU A 35 -1.72 -6.96 -7.66
C GLU A 35 -2.13 -5.64 -7.00
N LYS A 36 -3.43 -5.42 -6.80
CA LYS A 36 -3.93 -4.22 -6.11
C LYS A 36 -3.45 -4.17 -4.66
N GLY A 37 -3.42 -5.29 -3.96
CA GLY A 37 -2.95 -5.40 -2.58
C GLY A 37 -1.48 -5.03 -2.44
N ILE A 38 -0.62 -5.64 -3.26
CA ILE A 38 0.83 -5.40 -3.26
C ILE A 38 1.13 -3.95 -3.63
N LYS A 39 0.54 -3.43 -4.71
CA LYS A 39 0.81 -2.06 -5.17
C LYS A 39 0.48 -1.05 -4.07
N LYS A 40 -0.69 -1.17 -3.44
CA LYS A 40 -1.10 -0.30 -2.34
C LYS A 40 -0.22 -0.47 -1.10
N GLY A 41 0.19 -1.70 -0.78
CA GLY A 41 1.05 -1.99 0.36
C GLY A 41 2.44 -1.38 0.21
N ILE A 42 3.07 -1.59 -0.95
CA ILE A 42 4.39 -1.06 -1.27
C ILE A 42 4.38 0.47 -1.27
N GLU A 43 3.42 1.10 -1.96
CA GLU A 43 3.33 2.56 -2.04
C GLU A 43 3.18 3.20 -0.66
N LYS A 44 2.29 2.66 0.18
CA LYS A 44 2.12 3.13 1.56
C LYS A 44 3.38 2.92 2.40
N GLY A 45 3.99 1.74 2.31
CA GLY A 45 5.18 1.39 3.08
C GLY A 45 6.39 2.27 2.72
N ILE A 46 6.63 2.51 1.43
CA ILE A 46 7.70 3.40 0.96
C ILE A 46 7.45 4.82 1.44
N LYS A 47 6.24 5.36 1.26
CA LYS A 47 5.92 6.73 1.69
C LYS A 47 6.11 6.91 3.19
N GLN A 48 5.56 6.00 4.01
CA GLN A 48 5.73 6.04 5.46
C GLN A 48 7.20 5.92 5.88
N GLY A 49 7.97 5.04 5.23
CA GLY A 49 9.40 4.87 5.52
C GLY A 49 10.22 6.12 5.20
N ILE A 50 9.95 6.77 4.07
CA ILE A 50 10.60 8.04 3.70
C ILE A 50 10.24 9.13 4.71
N ASP A 51 8.95 9.34 4.98
CA ASP A 51 8.48 10.39 5.90
C ASP A 51 9.11 10.21 7.30
N MET A 52 9.12 9.00 7.83
CA MET A 52 9.76 8.68 9.11
C MET A 52 11.27 8.91 9.10
N GLY A 53 11.95 8.59 7.98
CA GLY A 53 13.38 8.79 7.82
C GLY A 53 13.76 10.27 7.80
N LEU A 54 13.00 11.09 7.06
CA LEU A 54 13.18 12.54 6.98
C LEU A 54 12.93 13.19 8.35
N GLU A 55 11.85 12.80 9.03
CA GLU A 55 11.53 13.29 10.37
C GLU A 55 12.63 12.94 11.39
N LYS A 56 13.10 11.68 11.41
CA LYS A 56 14.20 11.26 12.30
C LYS A 56 15.48 12.04 12.03
N THR A 57 15.76 12.34 10.76
CA THR A 57 16.92 13.14 10.35
C THR A 57 16.79 14.58 10.87
N ALA A 58 15.62 15.20 10.69
CA ALA A 58 15.33 16.54 11.21
C ALA A 58 15.46 16.59 12.73
N ILE A 59 14.92 15.61 13.46
CA ILE A 59 15.04 15.52 14.93
C ILE A 59 16.51 15.46 15.35
N ASN A 60 17.32 14.65 14.69
CA ASN A 60 18.75 14.56 15.01
C ASN A 60 19.47 15.89 14.76
N MET A 61 19.17 16.56 13.64
CA MET A 61 19.73 17.88 13.32
C MET A 61 19.31 18.96 14.32
N ILE A 62 18.05 18.93 14.77
CA ILE A 62 17.54 19.82 15.84
C ILE A 62 18.35 19.61 17.13
N LYS A 63 18.57 18.36 17.53
CA LYS A 63 19.28 18.00 18.77
C LYS A 63 20.75 18.44 18.77
N ILE A 64 21.41 18.47 17.60
CA ILE A 64 22.79 18.97 17.46
C ILE A 64 22.86 20.50 17.26
N GLY A 65 21.72 21.20 17.26
CA GLY A 65 21.68 22.66 17.19
C GLY A 65 21.77 23.27 15.79
N GLU A 66 21.43 22.50 14.74
CA GLU A 66 21.39 23.03 13.37
C GLU A 66 20.23 24.01 13.13
N THR A 67 20.40 24.86 12.12
CA THR A 67 19.42 25.88 11.73
C THR A 67 18.26 25.28 10.95
N ASP A 68 17.07 25.89 11.07
CA ASP A 68 15.87 25.42 10.37
C ASP A 68 16.01 25.49 8.84
N SER A 69 16.76 26.47 8.34
CA SER A 69 17.06 26.58 6.91
C SER A 69 17.86 25.37 6.41
N LYS A 70 18.89 24.94 7.14
CA LYS A 70 19.71 23.77 6.77
C LYS A 70 18.93 22.47 6.93
N ILE A 71 18.10 22.36 7.97
CA ILE A 71 17.22 21.21 8.19
C ILE A 71 16.24 21.09 7.02
N GLY A 72 15.57 22.17 6.62
CA GLY A 72 14.66 22.18 5.49
C GLY A 72 15.36 21.81 4.18
N LEU A 73 16.58 22.31 3.95
CA LEU A 73 17.38 21.96 2.78
C LEU A 73 17.73 20.47 2.73
N CYS A 74 18.11 19.87 3.86
CA CYS A 74 18.52 18.47 3.93
C CYS A 74 17.35 17.47 3.93
N THR A 75 16.21 17.87 4.50
CA THR A 75 15.08 16.95 4.74
C THR A 75 13.87 17.22 3.85
N GLY A 76 13.83 18.37 3.15
CA GLY A 76 12.68 18.80 2.37
C GLY A 76 11.45 19.19 3.20
N LEU A 77 11.58 19.22 4.53
CA LEU A 77 10.51 19.66 5.43
C LEU A 77 10.32 21.19 5.37
N SER A 78 9.08 21.63 5.51
CA SER A 78 8.76 23.05 5.65
C SER A 78 9.21 23.58 7.02
N ILE A 79 9.36 24.90 7.12
CA ILE A 79 9.71 25.56 8.37
C ILE A 79 8.66 25.28 9.44
N GLU A 80 7.38 25.25 9.08
CA GLU A 80 6.29 24.92 10.00
C GLU A 80 6.42 23.49 10.54
N GLN A 81 6.78 22.52 9.69
CA GLN A 81 6.99 21.14 10.13
C GLN A 81 8.16 21.04 11.11
N ILE A 82 9.26 21.75 10.84
CA ILE A 82 10.44 21.79 11.72
C ILE A 82 10.09 22.43 13.07
N GLU A 83 9.32 23.52 13.08
CA GLU A 83 8.86 24.16 14.30
C GLU A 83 7.98 23.23 15.14
N GLN A 84 7.05 22.50 14.51
CA GLN A 84 6.24 21.48 15.20
C GLN A 84 7.10 20.37 15.83
N LEU A 85 8.18 19.94 15.15
CA LEU A 85 9.12 18.98 15.71
C LEU A 85 9.85 19.54 16.92
N ARG A 86 10.28 20.81 16.89
CA ARG A 86 10.91 21.47 18.05
C ARG A 86 9.97 21.53 19.24
N ILE A 87 8.71 21.93 19.04
CA ILE A 87 7.69 21.96 20.09
C ILE A 87 7.47 20.56 20.67
N ARG A 88 7.40 19.52 19.84
CA ARG A 88 7.24 18.14 20.29
C ARG A 88 8.40 17.68 21.16
N ILE A 89 9.64 17.89 20.71
CA ILE A 89 10.85 17.53 21.46
C ILE A 89 10.91 18.27 22.81
N GLN A 90 10.56 19.56 22.83
CA GLN A 90 10.53 20.33 24.08
C GLN A 90 9.48 19.82 25.07
N LYS A 91 8.33 19.33 24.59
CA LYS A 91 7.30 18.70 25.43
C LYS A 91 7.75 17.35 25.99
N GLU A 92 8.46 16.55 25.19
CA GLU A 92 8.98 15.24 25.62
C GLU A 92 10.12 15.34 26.64
N ASN A 93 10.86 16.45 26.64
CA ASN A 93 11.96 16.70 27.57
C ASN A 93 11.54 17.42 28.87
N ARG A 94 10.24 17.71 29.05
CA ARG A 94 9.68 18.29 30.28
C ARG A 94 9.12 17.20 31.18
#